data_AF-A0A1I4HJZ3-F1
#
_entry.id   AF-A0A1I4HJZ3-F1
#
_cell.length_a   1.000
_cell.length_b   1.000
_cell.length_c   1.000
_cell.angle_alpha   90.00
_cell.angle_beta   90.00
_cell.angle_gamma   90.00
#
_symmetry.space_group_name_H-M   'P 1'
#
loop_
_entity.id
_entity.type
_entity.pdbx_description
1 polymer ?
#
loop_
_entity_poly.entity_id
_entity_poly.type
_entity_poly.pdbx_seq_one_letter_code
_entity_poly.pdbx_strand_id
1 'polypeptide(L)'
;MRVTFDTLSTFAIATLMAGLSATAFVRTDAGDPLKGWTNGAYQRGFEGRFEASIPANEGAVAIWAAVKWILFQEPADGAVAGKDGWLFTAEEFTEPSDPRDFSSELARVSRALSKDGITLVPLIVPDKARMQAQRLQRGRSESFTQRYAHTLAAIQNAGLVGIDLRKTLQIDAAFMRTDTHWSPEGARRAANAIAEAVQELEIPRAKVTTLATGVTEFDGDLMSFVATGPFRSRVGPARETIENFETTVATKGGLFGDVAVPVALVGTSFSAKEEFHFEGFLKQALQADVLNLSHVGQGPFVPMDAFLKDRSSFSTLPLLVIWEIPERFLTSRSTQK
;
A
#
# COMPACT_ATOMS: atom_id res chain seq x y z
N MET A 1 4.02 -14.93 45.25
CA MET A 1 2.62 -14.87 44.79
C MET A 1 2.55 -13.99 43.54
N ARG A 2 3.09 -14.48 42.43
CA ARG A 2 2.97 -13.93 41.07
C ARG A 2 2.39 -15.07 40.23
N VAL A 3 1.13 -15.40 40.47
CA VAL A 3 0.34 -16.01 39.39
C VAL A 3 0.21 -14.86 38.40
N THR A 4 0.99 -14.93 37.33
CA THR A 4 1.19 -13.81 36.41
C THR A 4 -0.17 -13.44 35.83
N PHE A 5 -0.46 -12.14 35.78
CA PHE A 5 -1.67 -11.60 35.12
C PHE A 5 -1.87 -12.17 33.70
N ASP A 6 -0.80 -12.66 33.07
CA ASP A 6 -0.80 -13.39 31.81
C ASP A 6 -1.58 -14.71 31.88
N THR A 7 -1.35 -15.57 32.89
CA THR A 7 -2.11 -16.82 33.07
C THR A 7 -3.61 -16.59 33.30
N LEU A 8 -3.97 -15.53 34.03
CA LEU A 8 -5.38 -15.18 34.24
C LEU A 8 -6.05 -14.69 32.94
N SER A 9 -5.30 -13.93 32.13
CA SER A 9 -5.75 -13.46 30.82
C SER A 9 -5.91 -14.63 29.85
N THR A 10 -4.97 -15.58 29.84
CA THR A 10 -5.05 -16.80 29.03
C THR A 10 -6.23 -17.68 29.44
N PHE A 11 -6.49 -17.86 30.74
CA PHE A 11 -7.66 -18.60 31.21
C PHE A 11 -8.97 -17.90 30.87
N ALA A 12 -9.06 -16.58 31.05
CA ALA A 12 -10.23 -15.81 30.69
C ALA A 12 -10.51 -15.88 29.18
N ILE A 13 -9.46 -15.78 28.35
CA ILE A 13 -9.55 -15.98 26.89
C ILE A 13 -9.99 -17.41 26.57
N ALA A 14 -9.42 -18.43 27.22
CA ALA A 14 -9.79 -19.84 27.00
C ALA A 14 -11.24 -20.15 27.42
N THR A 15 -11.72 -19.57 28.52
CA THR A 15 -13.12 -19.74 28.98
C THR A 15 -14.09 -18.98 28.07
N LEU A 16 -13.76 -17.75 27.63
CA LEU A 16 -14.57 -17.04 26.66
C LEU A 16 -14.55 -17.72 25.28
N MET A 17 -13.40 -18.28 24.88
CA MET A 17 -13.28 -19.13 23.69
C MET A 17 -14.23 -20.32 23.80
N ALA A 18 -14.19 -21.08 24.90
CA ALA A 18 -15.05 -22.24 25.07
C ALA A 18 -16.55 -21.85 24.97
N GLY A 19 -16.94 -20.72 25.55
CA GLY A 19 -18.31 -20.20 25.48
C GLY A 19 -18.73 -19.73 24.08
N LEU A 20 -17.89 -18.95 23.40
CA LEU A 20 -18.15 -18.44 22.04
C LEU A 20 -18.10 -19.56 21.01
N SER A 21 -17.09 -20.43 21.08
CA SER A 21 -16.96 -21.60 20.21
C SER A 21 -18.10 -22.58 20.42
N ALA A 22 -18.54 -22.85 21.65
CA ALA A 22 -19.71 -23.71 21.88
C ALA A 22 -20.99 -23.10 21.29
N THR A 23 -21.18 -21.78 21.44
CA THR A 23 -22.36 -21.10 20.91
C THR A 23 -22.35 -21.06 19.38
N ALA A 24 -21.22 -20.73 18.76
CA ALA A 24 -21.06 -20.73 17.31
C ALA A 24 -21.18 -22.15 16.75
N PHE A 25 -20.53 -23.15 17.36
CA PHE A 25 -20.59 -24.55 16.94
C PHE A 25 -22.01 -25.11 16.99
N VAL A 26 -22.79 -24.81 18.03
CA VAL A 26 -24.21 -25.21 18.11
C VAL A 26 -25.06 -24.56 17.01
N ARG A 27 -24.68 -23.38 16.53
CA ARG A 27 -25.41 -22.62 15.49
C ARG A 27 -24.91 -22.88 14.07
N THR A 28 -23.75 -23.51 13.92
CA THR A 28 -23.11 -23.71 12.62
C THR A 28 -23.66 -24.96 11.96
N ASP A 29 -24.24 -24.79 10.77
CA ASP A 29 -24.59 -25.91 9.91
C ASP A 29 -23.29 -26.56 9.36
N ALA A 30 -23.14 -27.86 9.59
CA ALA A 30 -22.00 -28.64 9.11
C ALA A 30 -21.93 -28.67 7.56
N GLY A 31 -23.04 -28.41 6.87
CA GLY A 31 -23.14 -28.48 5.41
C GLY A 31 -22.92 -29.89 4.86
N ASP A 32 -22.80 -30.00 3.54
CA ASP A 32 -22.65 -31.30 2.86
C ASP A 32 -21.16 -31.72 2.77
N PRO A 33 -20.71 -32.75 3.52
CA PRO A 33 -19.32 -33.22 3.52
C PRO A 33 -18.89 -33.85 2.19
N LEU A 34 -19.83 -34.21 1.31
CA LEU A 34 -19.50 -34.76 -0.01
C LEU A 34 -19.06 -33.67 -1.01
N LYS A 35 -19.30 -32.38 -0.69
CA LYS A 35 -18.89 -31.26 -1.52
C LYS A 35 -17.51 -30.73 -1.12
N GLY A 36 -16.48 -31.15 -1.86
CA GLY A 36 -15.15 -30.52 -1.77
C GLY A 36 -14.30 -30.97 -0.58
N TRP A 37 -14.52 -32.16 -0.04
CA TRP A 37 -13.66 -32.77 0.99
C TRP A 37 -12.22 -32.95 0.50
N THR A 38 -12.04 -33.33 -0.77
CA THR A 38 -10.72 -33.65 -1.36
C THR A 38 -9.88 -32.42 -1.72
N ASN A 39 -10.46 -31.22 -1.77
CA ASN A 39 -9.77 -29.98 -2.17
C ASN A 39 -9.84 -28.87 -1.09
N GLY A 40 -10.24 -29.24 0.13
CA GLY A 40 -10.36 -28.31 1.27
C GLY A 40 -11.49 -27.29 1.13
N ALA A 41 -12.33 -27.36 0.09
CA ALA A 41 -13.46 -26.45 -0.06
C ALA A 41 -14.57 -26.74 0.98
N TYR A 42 -14.68 -27.99 1.44
CA TYR A 42 -15.53 -28.33 2.58
C TYR A 42 -15.09 -27.59 3.85
N GLN A 43 -13.78 -27.65 4.17
CA GLN A 43 -13.21 -27.00 5.35
C GLN A 43 -13.39 -25.48 5.29
N ARG A 44 -13.03 -24.83 4.17
CA ARG A 44 -13.25 -23.38 3.97
C ARG A 44 -14.73 -23.00 4.07
N GLY A 45 -15.60 -23.84 3.52
CA GLY A 45 -17.05 -23.61 3.60
C GLY A 45 -17.59 -23.74 5.03
N PHE A 46 -17.12 -24.73 5.80
CA PHE A 46 -17.48 -24.88 7.21
C PHE A 46 -16.96 -23.69 8.04
N GLU A 47 -15.71 -23.30 7.83
CA GLU A 47 -15.09 -22.15 8.47
C GLU A 47 -15.89 -20.87 8.24
N GLY A 48 -16.24 -20.54 6.99
CA GLY A 48 -17.06 -19.36 6.71
C GLY A 48 -18.45 -19.39 7.37
N ARG A 49 -19.09 -20.56 7.46
CA ARG A 49 -20.37 -20.71 8.18
C ARG A 49 -20.20 -20.58 9.70
N PHE A 50 -19.09 -21.08 10.22
CA PHE A 50 -18.74 -20.95 11.64
C PHE A 50 -18.51 -19.49 12.01
N GLU A 51 -17.73 -18.75 11.21
CA GLU A 51 -17.50 -17.32 11.42
C GLU A 51 -18.79 -16.50 11.37
N ALA A 52 -19.67 -16.78 10.40
CA ALA A 52 -20.97 -16.13 10.30
C ALA A 52 -21.88 -16.40 11.51
N SER A 53 -21.61 -17.46 12.28
CA SER A 53 -22.37 -17.84 13.47
C SER A 53 -21.87 -17.17 14.76
N ILE A 54 -20.73 -16.48 14.72
CA ILE A 54 -20.16 -15.76 15.86
C ILE A 54 -21.01 -14.50 16.12
N PRO A 55 -21.40 -14.20 17.37
CA PRO A 55 -22.14 -12.98 17.69
C PRO A 55 -21.40 -11.74 17.19
N ALA A 56 -22.10 -10.88 16.44
CA ALA A 56 -21.52 -9.68 15.82
C ALA A 56 -21.16 -8.54 16.81
N ASN A 57 -21.05 -8.81 18.11
CA ASN A 57 -20.60 -7.80 19.06
C ASN A 57 -19.07 -7.67 19.03
N GLU A 58 -18.57 -6.45 19.28
CA GLU A 58 -17.15 -6.11 19.14
C GLU A 58 -16.23 -7.01 19.99
N GLY A 59 -16.67 -7.43 21.17
CA GLY A 59 -15.90 -8.30 22.06
C GLY A 59 -15.70 -9.72 21.50
N ALA A 60 -16.75 -10.32 20.95
CA ALA A 60 -16.66 -11.65 20.35
C ALA A 60 -15.81 -11.66 19.08
N VAL A 61 -15.94 -10.62 18.23
CA VAL A 61 -15.11 -10.43 17.04
C VAL A 61 -13.64 -10.28 17.42
N ALA A 62 -13.33 -9.45 18.43
CA ALA A 62 -11.96 -9.24 18.89
C ALA A 62 -11.31 -10.52 19.45
N ILE A 63 -12.08 -11.34 20.17
CA ILE A 63 -11.59 -12.61 20.70
C ILE A 63 -11.36 -13.60 19.56
N TRP A 64 -12.30 -13.72 18.62
CA TRP A 64 -12.11 -14.60 17.48
C TRP A 64 -10.88 -14.22 16.65
N ALA A 65 -10.69 -12.93 16.37
CA ALA A 65 -9.49 -12.43 15.69
C ALA A 65 -8.21 -12.75 16.47
N ALA A 66 -8.22 -12.60 17.80
CA ALA A 66 -7.09 -12.95 18.66
C ALA A 66 -6.73 -14.44 18.56
N VAL A 67 -7.73 -15.32 18.50
CA VAL A 67 -7.53 -16.78 18.38
C VAL A 67 -6.93 -17.14 17.03
N LYS A 68 -7.51 -16.64 15.95
CA LYS A 68 -6.98 -16.87 14.59
C LYS A 68 -5.55 -16.41 14.46
N TRP A 69 -5.23 -15.26 15.05
CA TRP A 69 -3.87 -14.76 15.06
C TRP A 69 -2.92 -15.63 15.90
N ILE A 70 -3.27 -15.98 17.15
CA ILE A 70 -2.38 -16.79 18.02
C ILE A 70 -2.10 -18.16 17.41
N LEU A 71 -3.16 -18.86 16.98
CA LEU A 71 -3.06 -20.27 16.60
C LEU A 71 -2.61 -20.45 15.15
N PHE A 72 -3.03 -19.57 14.25
CA PHE A 72 -2.87 -19.75 12.81
C PHE A 72 -2.11 -18.62 12.13
N GLN A 73 -1.79 -17.53 12.86
CA GLN A 73 -1.27 -16.28 12.29
C GLN A 73 -2.14 -15.81 11.12
N GLU A 74 -3.45 -15.91 11.27
CA GLU A 74 -4.41 -15.65 10.19
C GLU A 74 -5.15 -14.32 10.42
N PRO A 75 -4.96 -13.31 9.55
CA PRO A 75 -5.75 -12.09 9.57
C PRO A 75 -7.14 -12.33 8.96
N ALA A 76 -8.02 -11.34 9.04
CA ALA A 76 -9.29 -11.32 8.30
C ALA A 76 -9.08 -11.16 6.78
N ASP A 77 -10.13 -11.46 6.02
CA ASP A 77 -10.17 -11.30 4.56
C ASP A 77 -9.70 -9.91 4.14
N GLY A 78 -8.67 -9.87 3.28
CA GLY A 78 -8.06 -8.63 2.80
C GLY A 78 -6.59 -8.48 3.17
N ALA A 79 -6.08 -9.27 4.11
CA ALA A 79 -4.65 -9.36 4.42
C ALA A 79 -4.12 -10.79 4.38
N VAL A 80 -2.79 -10.92 4.28
CA VAL A 80 -2.04 -12.16 4.32
C VAL A 80 -0.90 -12.00 5.32
N ALA A 81 -0.74 -12.95 6.23
CA ALA A 81 0.37 -12.92 7.17
C ALA A 81 1.68 -13.44 6.58
N GLY A 82 2.76 -12.76 6.94
CA GLY A 82 4.13 -13.18 6.73
C GLY A 82 4.76 -13.78 7.98
N LYS A 83 6.09 -13.89 7.96
CA LYS A 83 6.93 -14.20 9.12
C LYS A 83 7.10 -12.95 10.00
N ASP A 84 7.39 -13.15 11.29
CA ASP A 84 7.78 -12.09 12.22
C ASP A 84 6.77 -10.93 12.32
N GLY A 85 5.47 -11.22 12.21
CA GLY A 85 4.41 -10.21 12.29
C GLY A 85 4.35 -9.25 11.10
N TRP A 86 4.91 -9.63 9.94
CA TRP A 86 4.66 -8.95 8.67
C TRP A 86 3.25 -9.21 8.18
N LEU A 87 2.61 -8.18 7.63
CA LEU A 87 1.31 -8.28 6.97
C LEU A 87 1.42 -7.82 5.52
N PHE A 88 0.65 -8.40 4.63
CA PHE A 88 0.56 -8.01 3.23
C PHE A 88 -0.91 -7.86 2.83
N THR A 89 -1.22 -7.01 1.84
CA THR A 89 -2.58 -6.98 1.29
C THR A 89 -2.85 -8.23 0.47
N ALA A 90 -4.05 -8.80 0.58
CA ALA A 90 -4.48 -9.93 -0.24
C ALA A 90 -4.50 -9.59 -1.75
N GLU A 91 -4.60 -8.30 -2.12
CA GLU A 91 -4.54 -7.84 -3.50
C GLU A 91 -3.21 -8.18 -4.19
N GLU A 92 -2.13 -8.39 -3.43
CA GLU A 92 -0.81 -8.79 -3.96
C GLU A 92 -0.65 -10.32 -4.09
N PHE A 93 -1.70 -11.08 -3.79
CA PHE A 93 -1.77 -12.56 -3.89
C PHE A 93 -2.92 -13.05 -4.76
N THR A 94 -3.84 -12.18 -5.16
CA THR A 94 -4.80 -12.48 -6.22
C THR A 94 -4.04 -12.63 -7.53
N GLU A 95 -4.12 -13.81 -8.14
CA GLU A 95 -3.45 -14.10 -9.41
C GLU A 95 -3.76 -13.01 -10.45
N PRO A 96 -2.72 -12.42 -11.07
CA PRO A 96 -2.86 -11.56 -12.24
C PRO A 96 -3.79 -12.19 -13.27
N SER A 97 -4.98 -11.62 -13.44
CA SER A 97 -5.86 -11.86 -14.57
C SER A 97 -5.34 -11.14 -15.81
N ASP A 98 -6.17 -11.05 -16.86
CA ASP A 98 -5.87 -10.27 -18.06
C ASP A 98 -5.32 -8.87 -17.68
N PRO A 99 -4.12 -8.52 -18.20
CA PRO A 99 -3.51 -7.24 -17.89
C PRO A 99 -4.44 -6.12 -18.35
N ARG A 100 -4.55 -5.06 -17.52
CA ARG A 100 -5.16 -3.81 -17.99
C ARG A 100 -4.44 -3.40 -19.28
N ASP A 101 -5.15 -2.83 -20.25
CA ASP A 101 -4.53 -2.23 -21.44
C ASP A 101 -3.77 -0.95 -21.06
N PHE A 102 -2.65 -1.15 -20.36
CA PHE A 102 -1.83 -0.10 -19.82
C PHE A 102 -1.07 0.63 -20.93
N SER A 103 -0.78 -0.03 -22.04
CA SER A 103 -0.13 0.59 -23.20
C SER A 103 -1.02 1.67 -23.83
N SER A 104 -2.30 1.37 -24.07
CA SER A 104 -3.25 2.38 -24.56
C SER A 104 -3.44 3.51 -23.57
N GLU A 105 -3.46 3.19 -22.27
CA GLU A 105 -3.60 4.16 -21.21
C GLU A 105 -2.39 5.11 -21.11
N LEU A 106 -1.17 4.58 -21.14
CA LEU A 106 0.06 5.35 -21.23
C LEU A 106 0.07 6.26 -22.46
N ALA A 107 -0.31 5.73 -23.63
CA ALA A 107 -0.37 6.52 -24.86
C ALA A 107 -1.44 7.62 -24.83
N ARG A 108 -2.55 7.39 -24.12
CA ARG A 108 -3.60 8.41 -23.90
C ARG A 108 -3.09 9.54 -23.02
N VAL A 109 -2.54 9.22 -21.86
CA VAL A 109 -2.05 10.21 -20.88
C VAL A 109 -0.84 10.96 -21.44
N SER A 110 0.14 10.25 -22.00
CA SER A 110 1.35 10.85 -22.59
C SER A 110 1.00 11.86 -23.70
N ARG A 111 0.12 11.49 -24.64
CA ARG A 111 -0.32 12.41 -25.71
C ARG A 111 -1.12 13.60 -25.20
N ALA A 112 -1.86 13.45 -24.11
CA ALA A 112 -2.62 14.54 -23.52
C ALA A 112 -1.67 15.57 -22.89
N LEU A 113 -0.66 15.10 -22.15
CA LEU A 113 0.33 15.94 -21.47
C LEU A 113 1.34 16.57 -22.44
N SER A 114 1.78 15.83 -23.46
CA SER A 114 2.76 16.34 -24.42
C SER A 114 2.25 17.50 -25.26
N LYS A 115 0.92 17.60 -25.47
CA LYS A 115 0.29 18.74 -26.16
C LYS A 115 0.50 20.06 -25.42
N ASP A 116 0.66 19.97 -24.11
CA ASP A 116 0.85 21.11 -23.22
C ASP A 116 2.33 21.26 -22.80
N GLY A 117 3.25 20.52 -23.46
CA GLY A 117 4.68 20.54 -23.15
C GLY A 117 5.05 19.86 -21.83
N ILE A 118 4.14 19.08 -21.25
CA ILE A 118 4.34 18.44 -19.94
C ILE A 118 5.00 17.07 -20.13
N THR A 119 6.12 16.83 -19.45
CA THR A 119 6.80 15.53 -19.42
C THR A 119 6.10 14.58 -18.47
N LEU A 120 5.84 13.34 -18.90
CA LEU A 120 5.25 12.28 -18.06
C LEU A 120 6.33 11.29 -17.60
N VAL A 121 6.37 11.03 -16.29
CA VAL A 121 7.15 9.94 -15.69
C VAL A 121 6.20 8.99 -14.96
N PRO A 122 5.84 7.84 -15.56
CA PRO A 122 5.13 6.78 -14.85
C PRO A 122 6.09 6.10 -13.85
N LEU A 123 5.70 6.06 -12.59
CA LEU A 123 6.46 5.43 -11.51
C LEU A 123 5.71 4.18 -11.02
N ILE A 124 6.24 3.01 -11.33
CA ILE A 124 5.63 1.75 -10.91
C ILE A 124 6.20 1.31 -9.56
N VAL A 125 5.36 1.37 -8.53
CA VAL A 125 5.72 0.89 -7.19
C VAL A 125 5.60 -0.63 -7.15
N PRO A 126 6.70 -1.38 -6.94
CA PRO A 126 6.64 -2.83 -6.85
C PRO A 126 5.86 -3.26 -5.62
N ASP A 127 5.24 -4.44 -5.68
CA ASP A 127 4.51 -5.04 -4.58
C ASP A 127 5.42 -5.17 -3.35
N LYS A 128 4.85 -4.92 -2.17
CA LYS A 128 5.52 -5.24 -0.91
C LYS A 128 5.87 -6.72 -0.84
N ALA A 129 4.98 -7.60 -1.28
CA ALA A 129 5.20 -9.04 -1.34
C ALA A 129 6.31 -9.44 -2.34
N ARG A 130 6.68 -8.59 -3.30
CA ARG A 130 7.85 -8.80 -4.16
C ARG A 130 9.11 -8.46 -3.40
N MET A 131 9.14 -7.25 -2.85
CA MET A 131 10.34 -6.69 -2.26
C MET A 131 10.72 -7.37 -0.94
N GLN A 132 9.72 -7.96 -0.26
CA GLN A 132 9.89 -8.66 1.01
C GLN A 132 9.60 -10.16 0.89
N ALA A 133 10.00 -10.77 -0.24
CA ALA A 133 9.76 -12.20 -0.51
C ALA A 133 10.29 -13.14 0.60
N GLN A 134 11.38 -12.77 1.27
CA GLN A 134 11.97 -13.49 2.40
C GLN A 134 11.02 -13.60 3.62
N ARG A 135 10.09 -12.64 3.75
CA ARG A 135 9.09 -12.56 4.80
C ARG A 135 7.82 -13.35 4.47
N LEU A 136 7.66 -13.83 3.24
CA LEU A 136 6.49 -14.63 2.88
C LEU A 136 6.55 -16.04 3.49
N GLN A 137 5.40 -16.58 3.87
CA GLN A 137 5.25 -17.98 4.27
C GLN A 137 5.17 -18.92 3.06
N ARG A 138 4.70 -18.42 1.93
CA ARG A 138 4.58 -19.15 0.65
C ARG A 138 5.05 -18.26 -0.49
N GLY A 139 5.68 -18.88 -1.49
CA GLY A 139 6.08 -18.18 -2.72
C GLY A 139 4.86 -17.73 -3.53
N ARG A 140 5.09 -16.78 -4.44
CA ARG A 140 4.12 -16.35 -5.45
C ARG A 140 4.47 -16.96 -6.80
N SER A 141 3.47 -17.11 -7.67
CA SER A 141 3.65 -17.67 -9.00
C SER A 141 4.46 -16.74 -9.92
N GLU A 142 4.88 -17.26 -11.08
CA GLU A 142 5.68 -16.51 -12.05
C GLU A 142 4.91 -15.34 -12.69
N SER A 143 3.58 -15.42 -12.75
CA SER A 143 2.70 -14.37 -13.29
C SER A 143 2.94 -13.00 -12.63
N PHE A 144 3.16 -12.99 -11.30
CA PHE A 144 3.53 -11.79 -10.57
C PHE A 144 4.87 -11.23 -11.04
N THR A 145 5.88 -12.08 -11.27
CA THR A 145 7.19 -11.63 -11.78
C THR A 145 7.09 -11.00 -13.16
N GLN A 146 6.32 -11.61 -14.04
CA GLN A 146 6.12 -11.12 -15.41
C GLN A 146 5.35 -9.79 -15.44
N ARG A 147 4.38 -9.57 -14.53
CA ARG A 147 3.60 -8.32 -14.44
C ARG A 147 4.49 -7.08 -14.45
N TYR A 148 5.41 -6.95 -13.48
CA TYR A 148 6.27 -5.78 -13.35
C TYR A 148 7.19 -5.59 -14.57
N ALA A 149 7.78 -6.68 -15.06
CA ALA A 149 8.68 -6.64 -16.21
C ALA A 149 7.94 -6.19 -17.49
N HIS A 150 6.74 -6.72 -17.74
CA HIS A 150 5.91 -6.31 -18.87
C HIS A 150 5.49 -4.85 -18.77
N THR A 151 5.18 -4.35 -17.57
CA THR A 151 4.85 -2.94 -17.37
C THR A 151 6.04 -2.03 -17.68
N LEU A 152 7.24 -2.36 -17.20
CA LEU A 152 8.43 -1.57 -17.53
C LEU A 152 8.71 -1.56 -19.04
N ALA A 153 8.55 -2.71 -19.70
CA ALA A 153 8.69 -2.80 -21.15
C ALA A 153 7.64 -1.93 -21.88
N ALA A 154 6.39 -1.89 -21.39
CA ALA A 154 5.36 -1.03 -21.97
C ALA A 154 5.69 0.46 -21.85
N ILE A 155 6.25 0.91 -20.72
CA ILE A 155 6.71 2.29 -20.52
C ILE A 155 7.84 2.63 -21.50
N GLN A 156 8.84 1.76 -21.61
CA GLN A 156 9.98 1.95 -22.53
C GLN A 156 9.54 1.96 -24.00
N ASN A 157 8.64 1.05 -24.40
CA ASN A 157 8.11 1.00 -25.76
C ASN A 157 7.26 2.23 -26.11
N ALA A 158 6.69 2.91 -25.11
CA ALA A 158 6.03 4.20 -25.29
C ALA A 158 7.00 5.39 -25.41
N GLY A 159 8.32 5.14 -25.35
CA GLY A 159 9.35 6.17 -25.38
C GLY A 159 9.44 7.01 -24.11
N LEU A 160 8.86 6.52 -23.00
CA LEU A 160 8.85 7.20 -21.71
C LEU A 160 10.03 6.74 -20.84
N VAL A 161 10.38 7.57 -19.86
CA VAL A 161 11.43 7.24 -18.87
C VAL A 161 10.96 6.06 -18.01
N GLY A 162 11.64 4.92 -18.13
CA GLY A 162 11.37 3.72 -17.34
C GLY A 162 12.28 3.63 -16.10
N ILE A 163 11.71 3.81 -14.91
CA ILE A 163 12.42 3.70 -13.62
C ILE A 163 12.14 2.33 -13.02
N ASP A 164 13.18 1.49 -12.88
CA ASP A 164 13.07 0.20 -12.19
C ASP A 164 13.40 0.33 -10.70
N LEU A 165 12.36 0.35 -9.87
CA LEU A 165 12.51 0.50 -8.42
C LEU A 165 12.93 -0.80 -7.70
N ARG A 166 12.97 -1.96 -8.38
CA ARG A 166 13.28 -3.24 -7.71
C ARG A 166 14.64 -3.23 -7.05
N LYS A 167 15.67 -2.71 -7.74
CA LYS A 167 17.01 -2.60 -7.16
C LYS A 167 17.05 -1.55 -6.05
N THR A 168 16.39 -0.42 -6.28
CA THR A 168 16.32 0.72 -5.35
C THR A 168 15.68 0.34 -4.01
N LEU A 169 14.65 -0.50 -4.06
CA LEU A 169 13.86 -0.93 -2.90
C LEU A 169 14.27 -2.31 -2.36
N GLN A 170 15.41 -2.86 -2.77
CA GLN A 170 15.95 -4.11 -2.24
C GLN A 170 16.64 -3.88 -0.88
N ILE A 171 15.87 -3.38 0.08
CA ILE A 171 16.29 -3.14 1.47
C ILE A 171 15.21 -3.65 2.42
N ASP A 172 15.60 -4.06 3.63
CA ASP A 172 14.63 -4.55 4.63
C ASP A 172 13.63 -3.45 5.04
N ALA A 173 14.07 -2.20 5.11
CA ALA A 173 13.26 -1.06 5.50
C ALA A 173 12.48 -0.43 4.33
N ALA A 174 12.26 -1.10 3.19
CA ALA A 174 11.57 -0.49 2.05
C ALA A 174 10.07 -0.26 2.29
N PHE A 175 9.44 -1.09 3.13
CA PHE A 175 8.01 -1.07 3.41
C PHE A 175 7.75 -1.13 4.91
N MET A 176 6.65 -0.51 5.34
CA MET A 176 6.16 -0.66 6.71
C MET A 176 5.71 -2.09 6.94
N ARG A 177 6.02 -2.69 8.08
CA ARG A 177 5.78 -4.11 8.37
C ARG A 177 4.30 -4.45 8.41
N THR A 178 3.47 -3.61 9.03
CA THR A 178 2.04 -3.87 9.22
C THR A 178 1.12 -3.01 8.34
N ASP A 179 1.66 -2.44 7.26
CA ASP A 179 0.92 -1.53 6.37
C ASP A 179 1.23 -1.82 4.89
N THR A 180 0.34 -1.45 3.97
CA THR A 180 0.52 -1.67 2.54
C THR A 180 1.59 -0.80 1.89
N HIS A 181 1.98 0.31 2.51
CA HIS A 181 2.80 1.36 1.91
C HIS A 181 4.30 1.15 2.15
N TRP A 182 5.11 1.85 1.35
CA TRP A 182 6.53 1.98 1.60
C TRP A 182 6.78 2.64 2.97
N SER A 183 7.97 2.47 3.52
CA SER A 183 8.41 3.31 4.64
C SER A 183 8.85 4.68 4.11
N PRO A 184 9.08 5.67 5.00
CA PRO A 184 9.75 6.91 4.60
C PRO A 184 11.10 6.69 3.92
N GLU A 185 11.87 5.66 4.32
CA GLU A 185 13.14 5.32 3.65
C GLU A 185 12.91 4.79 2.23
N GLY A 186 11.90 3.94 2.03
CA GLY A 186 11.50 3.46 0.70
C GLY A 186 11.07 4.62 -0.20
N ALA A 187 10.21 5.49 0.30
CA ALA A 187 9.74 6.69 -0.39
C ALA A 187 10.90 7.63 -0.77
N ARG A 188 11.84 7.86 0.17
CA ARG A 188 13.04 8.69 -0.06
C ARG A 188 13.92 8.13 -1.18
N ARG A 189 14.14 6.82 -1.21
CA ARG A 189 14.91 6.17 -2.28
C ARG A 189 14.22 6.25 -3.63
N ALA A 190 12.89 6.07 -3.66
CA ALA A 190 12.11 6.24 -4.88
C ALA A 190 12.21 7.69 -5.40
N ALA A 191 12.11 8.68 -4.53
CA ALA A 191 12.26 10.09 -4.88
C ALA A 191 13.65 10.41 -5.47
N ASN A 192 14.71 9.87 -4.87
CA ASN A 192 16.06 10.02 -5.39
C ASN A 192 16.24 9.36 -6.77
N ALA A 193 15.67 8.17 -6.98
CA ALA A 193 15.71 7.49 -8.27
C ALA A 193 14.97 8.28 -9.37
N ILE A 194 13.88 8.97 -9.02
CA ILE A 194 13.18 9.87 -9.94
C ILE A 194 14.06 11.06 -10.29
N ALA A 195 14.67 11.71 -9.29
CA ALA A 195 15.54 12.87 -9.52
C ALA A 195 16.75 12.52 -10.40
N GLU A 196 17.34 11.34 -10.23
CA GLU A 196 18.40 10.82 -11.11
C GLU A 196 17.88 10.61 -12.54
N ALA A 197 16.71 10.00 -12.70
CA ALA A 197 16.14 9.70 -14.00
C ALA A 197 15.71 10.94 -14.81
N VAL A 198 15.42 12.06 -14.14
CA VAL A 198 15.00 13.33 -14.78
C VAL A 198 16.07 14.42 -14.70
N GLN A 199 17.32 14.08 -14.39
CA GLN A 199 18.39 15.07 -14.18
C GLN A 199 18.65 15.98 -15.39
N GLU A 200 18.35 15.51 -16.61
CA GLU A 200 18.50 16.26 -17.87
C GLU A 200 17.33 17.24 -18.11
N LEU A 201 16.24 17.17 -17.33
CA LEU A 201 15.12 18.09 -17.43
C LEU A 201 15.44 19.39 -16.68
N GLU A 202 15.31 20.53 -17.35
CA GLU A 202 15.51 21.85 -16.74
C GLU A 202 14.34 22.23 -15.83
N ILE A 203 14.37 21.70 -14.60
CA ILE A 203 13.39 22.02 -13.56
C ILE A 203 13.84 23.28 -12.79
N PRO A 204 13.00 24.34 -12.70
CA PRO A 204 13.27 25.51 -11.87
C PRO A 204 13.62 25.12 -10.44
N ARG A 205 14.80 25.55 -9.99
CA ARG A 205 15.34 25.17 -8.69
C ARG A 205 14.84 26.09 -7.58
N ALA A 206 14.43 25.49 -6.47
CA ALA A 206 14.15 26.14 -5.20
C ALA A 206 15.08 25.58 -4.12
N LYS A 207 15.37 26.37 -3.08
CA LYS A 207 16.11 25.83 -1.93
C LYS A 207 15.13 25.02 -1.10
N VAL A 208 15.31 23.71 -1.07
CA VAL A 208 14.48 22.79 -0.27
C VAL A 208 15.29 22.23 0.87
N THR A 209 14.66 22.02 2.02
CA THR A 209 15.28 21.38 3.18
C THR A 209 14.30 20.46 3.87
N THR A 210 14.69 19.20 4.01
CA THR A 210 13.97 18.19 4.79
C THR A 210 14.69 17.90 6.09
N LEU A 211 13.95 17.90 7.20
CA LEU A 211 14.46 17.57 8.53
C LEU A 211 13.65 16.40 9.10
N ALA A 212 14.34 15.46 9.76
CA ALA A 212 13.69 14.49 10.62
C ALA A 212 13.22 15.19 11.90
N THR A 213 11.96 15.02 12.27
CA THR A 213 11.32 15.71 13.39
C THR A 213 11.04 14.80 14.58
N GLY A 214 11.15 13.49 14.41
CA GLY A 214 11.01 12.52 15.49
C GLY A 214 10.59 11.15 15.01
N VAL A 215 10.11 10.35 15.95
CA VAL A 215 9.56 9.01 15.72
C VAL A 215 8.26 8.90 16.52
N THR A 216 7.19 8.43 15.87
CA THR A 216 5.88 8.20 16.51
C THR A 216 5.46 6.74 16.40
N GLU A 217 4.55 6.32 17.30
CA GLU A 217 3.86 5.03 17.12
C GLU A 217 3.06 5.05 15.82
N PHE A 218 3.15 3.97 15.05
CA PHE A 218 2.50 3.83 13.76
C PHE A 218 1.54 2.64 13.79
N ASP A 219 0.28 2.91 13.46
CA ASP A 219 -0.75 1.90 13.30
C ASP A 219 -1.03 1.69 11.81
N GLY A 220 -0.48 0.61 11.25
CA GLY A 220 -0.57 0.30 9.84
C GLY A 220 -1.98 -0.08 9.39
N ASP A 221 -2.32 0.23 8.13
CA ASP A 221 -3.64 -0.04 7.56
C ASP A 221 -4.05 -1.52 7.61
N LEU A 222 -3.10 -2.45 7.50
CA LEU A 222 -3.37 -3.88 7.57
C LEU A 222 -3.65 -4.38 8.99
N MET A 223 -3.38 -3.58 10.02
CA MET A 223 -3.72 -3.94 11.41
C MET A 223 -5.23 -4.00 11.63
N SER A 224 -6.02 -3.34 10.78
CA SER A 224 -7.48 -3.47 10.77
C SER A 224 -7.95 -4.91 10.49
N PHE A 225 -7.15 -5.72 9.77
CA PHE A 225 -7.42 -7.14 9.54
C PHE A 225 -6.92 -8.04 10.69
N VAL A 226 -6.23 -7.47 11.68
CA VAL A 226 -5.80 -8.16 12.91
C VAL A 226 -6.46 -7.47 14.11
N ALA A 227 -7.78 -7.31 14.02
CA ALA A 227 -8.63 -6.58 14.97
C ALA A 227 -8.83 -7.31 16.31
N THR A 228 -7.73 -7.60 17.01
CA THR A 228 -7.68 -8.26 18.32
C THR A 228 -8.19 -7.39 19.48
N GLY A 229 -8.71 -6.19 19.17
CA GLY A 229 -9.34 -5.26 20.11
C GLY A 229 -8.49 -5.01 21.37
N PRO A 230 -9.05 -5.16 22.58
CA PRO A 230 -8.33 -4.88 23.83
C PRO A 230 -7.13 -5.81 24.09
N PHE A 231 -7.00 -6.92 23.34
CA PHE A 231 -5.88 -7.86 23.46
C PHE A 231 -4.68 -7.50 22.60
N ARG A 232 -4.79 -6.46 21.76
CA ARG A 232 -3.77 -6.09 20.77
C ARG A 232 -2.36 -5.96 21.33
N SER A 233 -2.20 -5.36 22.50
CA SER A 233 -0.87 -5.18 23.13
C SER A 233 -0.20 -6.48 23.53
N ARG A 234 -0.95 -7.58 23.67
CA ARG A 234 -0.44 -8.89 24.10
C ARG A 234 -0.42 -9.92 22.97
N VAL A 235 -1.35 -9.78 22.04
CA VAL A 235 -1.67 -10.84 21.08
C VAL A 235 -1.42 -10.42 19.63
N GLY A 236 -1.46 -9.13 19.28
CA GLY A 236 -1.26 -8.70 17.90
C GLY A 236 0.22 -8.67 17.45
N PRO A 237 0.47 -8.37 16.17
CA PRO A 237 1.78 -7.94 15.70
C PRO A 237 2.41 -6.90 16.63
N ALA A 238 3.73 -6.94 16.79
CA ALA A 238 4.45 -5.96 17.58
C ALA A 238 4.12 -4.54 17.12
N ARG A 239 4.20 -3.57 18.03
CA ARG A 239 4.05 -2.15 17.66
C ARG A 239 5.12 -1.76 16.65
N GLU A 240 4.74 -0.92 15.70
CA GLU A 240 5.63 -0.33 14.72
C GLU A 240 5.74 1.17 15.01
N THR A 241 6.83 1.77 14.58
CA THR A 241 7.05 3.20 14.66
C THR A 241 7.40 3.73 13.28
N ILE A 242 7.11 5.00 13.04
CA ILE A 242 7.46 5.68 11.79
C ILE A 242 8.27 6.94 12.12
N GLU A 243 9.30 7.19 11.33
CA GLU A 243 10.08 8.43 11.42
C GLU A 243 9.31 9.56 10.74
N ASN A 244 9.23 10.71 11.40
CA ASN A 244 8.52 11.88 10.91
C ASN A 244 9.49 12.87 10.29
N PHE A 245 9.02 13.58 9.27
CA PHE A 245 9.81 14.54 8.53
C PHE A 245 9.01 15.80 8.26
N GLU A 246 9.72 16.91 8.09
CA GLU A 246 9.17 18.17 7.62
C GLU A 246 10.02 18.67 6.47
N THR A 247 9.39 19.07 5.37
CA THR A 247 10.07 19.66 4.21
C THR A 247 9.64 21.10 4.05
N THR A 248 10.62 22.00 3.96
CA THR A 248 10.42 23.44 3.70
C THR A 248 10.99 23.81 2.34
N VAL A 249 10.26 24.64 1.60
CA VAL A 249 10.70 25.23 0.32
C VAL A 249 10.88 26.72 0.56
N ALA A 250 12.09 27.23 0.35
CA ALA A 250 12.35 28.66 0.46
C ALA A 250 11.76 29.37 -0.76
N THR A 251 10.75 30.21 -0.55
CA THR A 251 10.19 31.08 -1.58
C THR A 251 11.19 32.16 -1.96
N LYS A 252 11.74 32.08 -3.18
CA LYS A 252 12.53 33.18 -3.77
C LYS A 252 11.58 34.21 -4.38
N GLY A 253 11.25 35.25 -3.62
CA GLY A 253 10.77 36.53 -4.15
C GLY A 253 9.29 36.85 -3.88
N GLY A 254 9.06 38.04 -3.29
CA GLY A 254 7.83 38.84 -3.28
C GLY A 254 6.53 38.14 -2.83
N LEU A 255 5.86 38.71 -1.82
CA LEU A 255 4.53 38.32 -1.32
C LEU A 255 3.40 38.31 -2.41
N PHE A 256 3.73 38.59 -3.67
CA PHE A 256 2.81 38.83 -4.78
C PHE A 256 3.23 38.21 -6.13
N GLY A 257 4.26 37.36 -6.19
CA GLY A 257 4.62 36.63 -7.41
C GLY A 257 3.88 35.30 -7.50
N ASP A 258 3.22 35.01 -8.62
CA ASP A 258 2.70 33.65 -8.89
C ASP A 258 3.89 32.67 -8.94
N VAL A 259 4.05 31.87 -7.88
CA VAL A 259 5.09 30.84 -7.82
C VAL A 259 4.60 29.65 -8.64
N ALA A 260 5.08 29.56 -9.88
CA ALA A 260 4.84 28.39 -10.71
C ALA A 260 5.44 27.14 -10.05
N VAL A 261 4.60 26.14 -9.76
CA VAL A 261 5.04 24.86 -9.21
C VAL A 261 5.41 23.93 -10.36
N PRO A 262 6.71 23.61 -10.57
CA PRO A 262 7.17 22.99 -11.81
C PRO A 262 6.89 21.48 -11.91
N VAL A 263 6.51 20.83 -10.81
CA VAL A 263 6.31 19.38 -10.74
C VAL A 263 4.93 19.10 -10.14
N ALA A 264 4.16 18.23 -10.78
CA ALA A 264 2.95 17.67 -10.20
C ALA A 264 3.16 16.19 -9.87
N LEU A 265 2.67 15.77 -8.71
CA LEU A 265 2.64 14.38 -8.26
C LEU A 265 1.19 13.90 -8.27
N VAL A 266 0.91 12.85 -9.05
CA VAL A 266 -0.43 12.25 -9.15
C VAL A 266 -0.30 10.77 -8.81
N GLY A 267 -1.21 10.25 -8.00
CA GLY A 267 -1.14 8.85 -7.61
C GLY A 267 -2.10 8.48 -6.49
N THR A 268 -1.69 7.51 -5.69
CA THR A 268 -2.52 6.87 -4.68
C THR A 268 -2.20 7.38 -3.26
N SER A 269 -2.63 6.63 -2.25
CA SER A 269 -2.26 6.85 -0.85
C SER A 269 -0.75 6.74 -0.58
N PHE A 270 0.04 6.10 -1.46
CA PHE A 270 1.52 6.13 -1.37
C PHE A 270 2.09 7.55 -1.48
N SER A 271 1.41 8.40 -2.25
CA SER A 271 1.78 9.79 -2.48
C SER A 271 0.94 10.77 -1.64
N ALA A 272 -0.33 10.44 -1.37
CA ALA A 272 -1.26 11.34 -0.69
C ALA A 272 -1.12 11.35 0.85
N LYS A 273 -0.64 10.26 1.46
CA LYS A 273 -0.48 10.16 2.91
C LYS A 273 0.84 10.81 3.34
N GLU A 274 0.74 11.81 4.21
CA GLU A 274 1.88 12.61 4.69
C GLU A 274 2.87 11.77 5.52
N GLU A 275 2.39 10.72 6.17
CA GLU A 275 3.19 9.87 7.06
C GLU A 275 4.37 9.20 6.34
N PHE A 276 4.25 8.96 5.03
CA PHE A 276 5.34 8.38 4.22
C PHE A 276 6.24 9.42 3.56
N HIS A 277 5.86 10.70 3.65
CA HIS A 277 6.65 11.87 3.25
C HIS A 277 7.16 11.87 1.80
N PHE A 278 6.50 11.14 0.88
CA PHE A 278 6.99 10.98 -0.49
C PHE A 278 7.08 12.31 -1.24
N GLU A 279 6.05 13.16 -1.14
CA GLU A 279 6.06 14.52 -1.71
C GLU A 279 7.25 15.34 -1.17
N GLY A 280 7.46 15.31 0.14
CA GLY A 280 8.54 16.05 0.79
C GLY A 280 9.92 15.57 0.34
N PHE A 281 10.11 14.26 0.14
CA PHE A 281 11.35 13.72 -0.41
C PHE A 281 11.52 14.04 -1.89
N LEU A 282 10.45 14.09 -2.68
CA LEU A 282 10.51 14.54 -4.08
C LEU A 282 10.96 15.99 -4.17
N LYS A 283 10.37 16.89 -3.35
CA LYS A 283 10.81 18.29 -3.27
C LYS A 283 12.30 18.38 -2.98
N GLN A 284 12.78 17.60 -2.02
CA GLN A 284 14.20 17.59 -1.64
C GLN A 284 15.11 17.03 -2.74
N ALA A 285 14.74 15.91 -3.36
CA ALA A 285 15.54 15.26 -4.38
C ALA A 285 15.62 16.11 -5.66
N LEU A 286 14.51 16.72 -6.07
CA LEU A 286 14.44 17.57 -7.25
C LEU A 286 14.96 19.00 -6.98
N GLN A 287 15.07 19.41 -5.72
CA GLN A 287 15.30 20.80 -5.30
C GLN A 287 14.31 21.74 -6.02
N ALA A 288 13.03 21.38 -5.96
CA ALA A 288 11.94 22.09 -6.61
C ALA A 288 10.66 21.93 -5.78
N ASP A 289 9.70 22.84 -5.96
CA ASP A 289 8.38 22.64 -5.37
C ASP A 289 7.60 21.57 -6.14
N VAL A 290 6.71 20.87 -5.45
CA VAL A 290 5.90 19.76 -5.96
C VAL A 290 4.47 19.97 -5.53
N LEU A 291 3.55 19.99 -6.49
CA LEU A 291 2.12 20.03 -6.26
C LEU A 291 1.59 18.60 -6.18
N ASN A 292 1.09 18.21 -5.02
CA ASN A 292 0.53 16.87 -4.82
C ASN A 292 -0.98 16.86 -5.12
N LEU A 293 -1.34 16.11 -6.17
CA LEU A 293 -2.69 15.90 -6.67
C LEU A 293 -3.11 14.42 -6.48
N SER A 294 -2.46 13.71 -5.57
CA SER A 294 -2.75 12.31 -5.28
C SER A 294 -3.95 12.16 -4.35
N HIS A 295 -4.70 11.07 -4.48
CA HIS A 295 -5.88 10.82 -3.65
C HIS A 295 -5.87 9.43 -3.01
N VAL A 296 -6.33 9.37 -1.76
CA VAL A 296 -6.54 8.12 -1.04
C VAL A 296 -7.80 7.43 -1.55
N GLY A 297 -7.73 6.11 -1.79
CA GLY A 297 -8.90 5.26 -2.04
C GLY A 297 -9.49 5.29 -3.45
N GLN A 298 -8.94 6.06 -4.39
CA GLN A 298 -9.47 6.16 -5.77
C GLN A 298 -8.66 5.36 -6.81
N GLY A 299 -7.59 4.70 -6.38
CA GLY A 299 -6.60 4.10 -7.28
C GLY A 299 -5.80 5.15 -8.05
N PRO A 300 -4.86 4.73 -8.92
CA PRO A 300 -3.92 5.65 -9.56
C PRO A 300 -4.49 6.34 -10.81
N PHE A 301 -5.54 5.78 -11.43
CA PHE A 301 -6.05 6.26 -12.73
C PHE A 301 -7.06 7.41 -12.58
N VAL A 302 -7.93 7.36 -11.57
CA VAL A 302 -8.95 8.40 -11.35
C VAL A 302 -8.34 9.78 -11.06
N PRO A 303 -7.31 9.91 -10.19
CA PRO A 303 -6.60 11.18 -10.00
C PRO A 303 -5.94 11.71 -11.28
N MET A 304 -5.41 10.82 -12.13
CA MET A 304 -4.84 11.22 -13.42
C MET A 304 -5.90 11.73 -14.38
N ASP A 305 -7.04 11.06 -14.49
CA ASP A 305 -8.17 11.53 -15.30
C ASP A 305 -8.68 12.90 -14.81
N ALA A 306 -8.77 13.10 -13.50
CA ALA A 306 -9.16 14.37 -12.91
C ALA A 306 -8.15 15.48 -13.24
N PHE A 307 -6.86 15.23 -13.05
CA PHE A 307 -5.81 16.19 -13.42
C PHE A 307 -5.88 16.53 -14.92
N LEU A 308 -5.99 15.53 -15.79
CA LEU A 308 -6.13 15.76 -17.23
C LEU A 308 -7.34 16.63 -17.53
N LYS A 309 -8.49 16.38 -16.91
CA LYS A 309 -9.70 17.18 -17.15
C LYS A 309 -9.52 18.63 -16.72
N ASP A 310 -8.93 18.87 -15.56
CA ASP A 310 -8.91 20.18 -14.90
C ASP A 310 -7.65 21.01 -15.23
N ARG A 311 -6.65 20.42 -15.89
CA ARG A 311 -5.36 21.08 -16.18
C ARG A 311 -5.47 22.43 -16.88
N SER A 312 -6.46 22.62 -17.75
CA SER A 312 -6.65 23.90 -18.46
C SER A 312 -7.08 25.06 -17.54
N SER A 313 -7.45 24.77 -16.30
CA SER A 313 -7.80 25.78 -15.29
C SER A 313 -6.60 26.22 -14.44
N PHE A 314 -5.43 25.61 -14.61
CA PHE A 314 -4.22 26.01 -13.90
C PHE A 314 -3.66 27.31 -14.51
N SER A 315 -3.33 28.28 -13.65
CA SER A 315 -2.68 29.54 -14.07
C SER A 315 -1.28 29.28 -14.65
N THR A 316 -0.59 28.26 -14.16
CA THR A 316 0.67 27.77 -14.72
C THR A 316 0.69 26.25 -14.66
N LEU A 317 0.99 25.62 -15.79
CA LEU A 317 1.10 24.17 -15.89
C LEU A 317 2.45 23.68 -15.36
N PRO A 318 2.50 22.48 -14.76
CA PRO A 318 3.77 21.86 -14.37
C PRO A 318 4.56 21.46 -15.61
N LEU A 319 5.89 21.43 -15.50
CA LEU A 319 6.79 20.92 -16.55
C LEU A 319 6.87 19.39 -16.52
N LEU A 320 6.69 18.81 -15.34
CA LEU A 320 6.82 17.39 -15.07
C LEU A 320 5.60 16.88 -14.29
N VAL A 321 5.06 15.75 -14.72
CA VAL A 321 4.07 14.97 -13.97
C VAL A 321 4.67 13.62 -13.62
N ILE A 322 4.77 13.35 -12.32
CA ILE A 322 5.12 12.03 -11.78
C ILE A 322 3.81 11.30 -11.51
N TRP A 323 3.62 10.16 -12.17
CA TRP A 323 2.42 9.34 -12.02
C TRP A 323 2.73 8.05 -11.25
N GLU A 324 2.44 8.05 -9.95
CA GLU A 324 2.67 6.92 -9.04
C GLU A 324 1.56 5.86 -9.20
N ILE A 325 1.96 4.63 -9.48
CA ILE A 325 1.09 3.49 -9.75
C ILE A 325 1.61 2.25 -9.00
N PRO A 326 0.93 1.74 -7.97
CA PRO A 326 1.27 0.44 -7.39
C PRO A 326 0.97 -0.68 -8.38
N GLU A 327 1.92 -1.62 -8.56
CA GLU A 327 1.83 -2.60 -9.65
C GLU A 327 0.57 -3.50 -9.58
N ARG A 328 0.01 -3.70 -8.38
CA ARG A 328 -1.26 -4.43 -8.17
C ARG A 328 -2.47 -3.80 -8.90
N PHE A 329 -2.41 -2.52 -9.28
CA PHE A 329 -3.48 -1.87 -10.06
C PHE A 329 -3.40 -2.11 -11.58
N LEU A 330 -2.35 -2.78 -12.05
CA LEU A 330 -2.09 -3.00 -13.48
C LEU A 330 -2.73 -4.27 -14.04
N THR A 331 -3.35 -5.07 -13.18
CA THR A 331 -4.18 -6.22 -13.56
C THR A 331 -5.65 -5.85 -13.44
N SER A 332 -6.48 -6.32 -14.36
CA SER A 332 -7.91 -6.04 -14.29
C SER A 332 -8.51 -6.64 -13.02
N ARG A 333 -9.15 -5.84 -12.16
CA ARG A 333 -10.08 -6.41 -11.18
C ARG A 333 -11.20 -7.04 -12.00
N SER A 334 -11.26 -8.37 -12.01
CA SER A 334 -12.45 -9.13 -12.43
C SER A 334 -13.66 -8.50 -11.74
N THR A 335 -14.48 -7.80 -12.54
CA THR A 335 -15.85 -7.34 -12.29
C THR A 335 -16.28 -7.26 -10.83
N GLN A 336 -16.43 -6.04 -10.30
CA GLN A 336 -17.48 -5.85 -9.29
C GLN A 336 -18.81 -6.23 -9.96
N LYS A 337 -19.37 -7.36 -9.53
CA LYS A 337 -20.81 -7.59 -9.58
C LYS A 337 -21.48 -6.71 -8.55
#